data_AF-A0A6C0G1D2-F1
#
_entry.id   AF-A0A6C0G1D2-F1
#
_cell.length_a   1.000
_cell.length_b   1.000
_cell.length_c   1.000
_cell.angle_alpha   90.00
_cell.angle_beta   90.00
_cell.angle_gamma   90.00
#
_symmetry.space_group_name_H-M   'P 1'
#
loop_
_entity.id
_entity.type
_entity.pdbx_description
1 polymer ?
#
loop_
_entity_poly.entity_id
_entity_poly.type
_entity_poly.pdbx_seq_one_letter_code
_entity_poly.pdbx_strand_id
1 'polypeptide(L)'
;MPNLNRLWADCVRDAELHGTAIAITNTTKLRSLREPSYMAEFERDGERYHLYRFAGDPERELRELNAAYALVAPMRAFGVPDAGSAAFVLSTLVDFMDRHFEAIRTSVDCLHGVDRAMRYIRDVRLAQWTPTS
;
A
#
# COMPACT_ATOMS: atom_id res chain seq x y z
N MET A 1 5.71 17.92 8.57
CA MET A 1 4.55 17.00 8.57
C MET A 1 4.84 15.91 9.58
N PRO A 2 3.88 15.51 10.43
CA PRO A 2 4.05 14.29 11.20
C PRO A 2 4.45 13.15 10.26
N ASN A 3 5.42 12.35 10.69
CA ASN A 3 5.86 11.15 9.97
C ASN A 3 4.64 10.25 9.76
N LEU A 4 4.27 9.94 8.51
CA LEU A 4 3.08 9.14 8.19
C LEU A 4 3.09 7.80 8.96
N ASN A 5 4.28 7.21 9.16
CA ASN A 5 4.44 6.02 9.98
C ASN A 5 4.15 6.22 11.46
N ARG A 6 4.36 7.42 12.00
CA ARG A 6 3.96 7.73 13.37
C ARG A 6 2.44 7.75 13.50
N LEU A 7 1.75 8.41 12.56
CA LEU A 7 0.29 8.43 12.52
C LEU A 7 -0.29 7.04 12.30
N TRP A 8 0.36 6.25 11.45
CA TRP A 8 0.00 4.86 11.22
C TRP A 8 0.17 4.02 12.50
N ALA A 9 1.31 4.14 13.18
CA ALA A 9 1.56 3.42 14.43
C ALA A 9 0.54 3.79 15.53
N ASP A 10 0.16 5.06 15.63
CA ASP A 10 -0.91 5.49 16.52
C ASP A 10 -2.26 4.84 16.12
N CYS A 11 -2.60 4.84 14.82
CA CYS A 11 -3.79 4.20 14.30
C CYS A 11 -3.84 2.68 14.57
N VAL A 12 -2.71 1.98 14.41
CA VAL A 12 -2.57 0.54 14.67
C VAL A 12 -2.79 0.24 16.15
N ARG A 13 -2.21 1.06 17.04
CA ARG A 13 -2.39 0.93 18.49
C ARG A 13 -3.86 1.16 18.87
N ASP A 14 -4.47 2.21 18.35
CA ASP A 14 -5.85 2.58 18.68
C ASP A 14 -6.87 1.57 18.12
N ALA A 15 -6.52 0.87 17.03
CA ALA A 15 -7.32 -0.19 16.43
C ALA A 15 -7.06 -1.60 17.02
N GLU A 16 -6.23 -1.72 18.07
CA GLU A 16 -5.88 -3.00 18.72
C GLU A 16 -5.32 -4.06 17.75
N LEU A 17 -4.64 -3.59 16.68
CA LEU A 17 -4.01 -4.44 15.67
C LEU A 17 -2.69 -5.04 16.18
N HIS A 18 -2.81 -5.93 17.16
CA HIS A 18 -1.67 -6.63 17.76
C HIS A 18 -1.09 -7.65 16.78
N GLY A 19 0.21 -7.55 16.46
CA GLY A 19 0.93 -8.53 15.64
C GLY A 19 1.08 -8.18 14.15
N THR A 20 0.44 -7.13 13.65
CA THR A 20 0.64 -6.65 12.27
C THR A 20 1.64 -5.50 12.21
N ALA A 21 2.93 -5.83 12.21
CA ALA A 21 3.99 -4.84 12.08
C ALA A 21 4.26 -4.52 10.61
N ILE A 22 3.35 -3.79 9.96
CA ILE A 22 3.64 -3.21 8.64
C ILE A 22 4.10 -1.76 8.79
N ALA A 23 5.12 -1.39 8.02
CA ALA A 23 5.62 -0.02 7.92
C ALA A 23 5.34 0.54 6.53
N ILE A 24 4.71 1.70 6.43
CA ILE A 24 4.43 2.36 5.14
C ILE A 24 5.73 3.01 4.64
N THR A 25 6.26 2.53 3.53
CA THR A 25 7.56 2.96 2.99
C THR A 25 7.42 3.94 1.81
N ASN A 26 6.30 3.91 1.11
CA ASN A 26 5.99 4.85 0.03
C ASN A 26 4.48 5.01 -0.16
N THR A 27 4.06 6.15 -0.70
CA THR A 27 2.68 6.40 -1.11
C THR A 27 2.67 7.25 -2.37
N THR A 28 1.80 6.93 -3.32
CA THR A 28 1.74 7.59 -4.64
C THR A 28 0.30 7.83 -5.08
N LYS A 29 -0.06 9.07 -5.41
CA LYS A 29 -1.34 9.39 -6.06
C LYS A 29 -1.34 8.87 -7.51
N LEU A 30 -2.43 8.24 -7.93
CA LEU A 30 -2.65 7.80 -9.31
C LEU A 30 -3.53 8.84 -10.00
N ARG A 31 -2.91 9.67 -10.85
CA ARG A 31 -3.57 10.82 -11.47
C ARG A 31 -4.22 10.44 -12.80
N SER A 32 -5.09 11.33 -13.28
CA SER A 32 -5.82 11.18 -14.55
C SER A 32 -6.86 10.05 -14.53
N LEU A 33 -7.18 9.57 -13.34
CA LEU A 33 -8.35 8.77 -13.03
C LEU A 33 -9.50 9.68 -12.59
N ARG A 34 -10.74 9.21 -12.78
CA ARG A 34 -11.94 9.99 -12.45
C ARG A 34 -12.10 10.24 -10.95
N GLU A 35 -11.60 9.32 -10.13
CA GLU A 35 -11.77 9.33 -8.68
C GLU A 35 -10.43 9.19 -7.94
N PRO A 36 -10.33 9.67 -6.68
CA PRO A 36 -9.10 9.61 -5.90
C PRO A 36 -8.57 8.18 -5.75
N SER A 37 -7.40 7.93 -6.32
CA SER A 37 -6.77 6.61 -6.33
C SER A 37 -5.31 6.72 -5.95
N TYR A 38 -4.78 5.70 -5.29
CA TYR A 38 -3.40 5.69 -4.82
C TYR A 38 -2.81 4.29 -4.77
N MET A 39 -1.49 4.26 -4.67
CA MET A 39 -0.71 3.11 -4.26
C MET A 39 -0.10 3.40 -2.88
N ALA A 40 -0.21 2.45 -1.96
CA ALA A 40 0.54 2.43 -0.71
C ALA A 40 1.54 1.26 -0.74
N GLU A 41 2.82 1.57 -0.56
CA GLU A 41 3.88 0.58 -0.37
C GLU A 41 4.08 0.38 1.12
N PHE A 42 4.13 -0.87 1.55
CA PHE A 42 4.49 -1.21 2.92
C PHE A 42 5.45 -2.39 2.97
N GLU A 43 6.19 -2.46 4.07
CA GLU A 43 7.13 -3.54 4.36
C GLU A 43 6.65 -4.35 5.57
N ARG A 44 6.84 -5.68 5.50
CA ARG A 44 6.72 -6.60 6.63
C ARG A 44 7.82 -7.65 6.52
N ASP A 45 8.56 -7.90 7.59
CA ASP A 45 9.61 -8.93 7.66
C ASP A 45 10.63 -8.86 6.49
N GLY A 46 10.95 -7.66 6.01
CA GLY A 46 11.85 -7.44 4.87
C GLY A 46 11.23 -7.67 3.49
N GLU A 47 9.97 -8.12 3.42
CA GLU A 47 9.20 -8.21 2.19
C GLU A 47 8.39 -6.93 1.97
N ARG A 48 8.32 -6.48 0.72
CA ARG A 48 7.56 -5.29 0.33
C ARG A 48 6.31 -5.64 -0.46
N TYR A 49 5.30 -4.80 -0.30
CA TYR A 49 3.98 -4.99 -0.88
C TYR A 49 3.46 -3.67 -1.43
N HIS A 50 2.74 -3.74 -2.56
CA HIS A 50 1.95 -2.63 -3.09
C HIS A 50 0.47 -2.93 -2.91
N LEU A 51 -0.23 -2.05 -2.20
CA LEU A 51 -1.69 -1.98 -2.18
C LEU A 51 -2.14 -0.88 -3.13
N TYR A 52 -2.88 -1.24 -4.17
CA TYR A 52 -3.57 -0.31 -5.04
C TYR A 52 -5.02 -0.17 -4.62
N ARG A 53 -5.44 1.07 -4.43
CA ARG A 53 -6.83 1.45 -4.18
C ARG A 53 -7.29 2.33 -5.34
N PHE A 54 -8.25 1.81 -6.09
CA PHE A 54 -8.96 2.56 -7.13
C PHE A 54 -10.32 2.98 -6.59
N ALA A 55 -10.71 4.23 -6.81
CA ALA A 55 -12.04 4.68 -6.44
C ALA A 55 -13.07 4.31 -7.50
N GLY A 56 -14.21 3.79 -7.04
CA GLY A 56 -15.22 3.13 -7.85
C GLY A 56 -15.01 1.62 -8.05
N ASP A 57 -13.85 1.07 -7.66
CA ASP A 57 -13.57 -0.36 -7.72
C ASP A 57 -13.56 -0.98 -6.31
N PRO A 58 -14.47 -1.93 -6.00
CA PRO A 58 -14.41 -2.65 -4.73
C PRO A 58 -13.21 -3.60 -4.67
N GLU A 59 -12.67 -4.02 -5.82
CA GLU A 59 -11.50 -4.88 -5.88
C GLU A 59 -10.22 -4.07 -5.65
N ARG A 60 -9.46 -4.52 -4.67
CA ARG A 60 -8.17 -3.94 -4.28
C ARG A 60 -7.09 -4.87 -4.81
N GLU A 61 -6.10 -4.31 -5.50
CA GLU A 61 -4.96 -5.10 -5.95
C GLU A 61 -3.84 -5.04 -4.92
N LEU A 62 -3.59 -6.18 -4.27
CA LEU A 62 -2.46 -6.36 -3.39
C LEU A 62 -1.42 -7.23 -4.07
N ARG A 63 -0.21 -6.69 -4.24
CA ARG A 63 0.88 -7.35 -4.96
C ARG A 63 2.15 -7.37 -4.13
N GLU A 64 2.91 -8.46 -4.22
CA GLU A 64 4.25 -8.52 -3.65
C GLU A 64 5.23 -7.77 -4.57
N LEU A 65 6.02 -6.85 -4.02
CA LEU A 65 7.02 -6.09 -4.78
C LEU A 65 8.30 -6.91 -4.93
N ASN A 66 8.28 -7.81 -5.90
CA ASN A 66 9.41 -8.61 -6.35
C ASN A 66 9.41 -8.71 -7.89
N ALA A 67 10.30 -9.51 -8.46
CA ALA A 67 10.40 -9.68 -9.91
C ALA A 67 9.13 -10.28 -10.54
N ALA A 68 8.43 -11.18 -9.83
CA ALA A 68 7.19 -11.81 -10.33
C ALA A 68 5.99 -10.86 -10.28
N TYR A 69 5.97 -9.95 -9.30
CA TYR A 69 4.91 -8.95 -9.11
C TYR A 69 3.49 -9.54 -9.05
N ALA A 70 3.39 -10.72 -8.45
CA ALA A 70 2.17 -11.50 -8.36
C ALA A 70 1.17 -10.88 -7.38
N LEU A 71 -0.11 -11.13 -7.62
CA LEU A 71 -1.15 -10.89 -6.63
C LEU A 71 -0.88 -11.75 -5.38
N VAL A 72 -1.11 -11.17 -4.21
CA VAL A 72 -0.90 -11.85 -2.93
C VAL A 72 -2.14 -11.74 -2.06
N ALA A 73 -2.43 -12.80 -1.32
CA ALA A 73 -3.53 -12.81 -0.38
C ALA A 73 -3.23 -11.85 0.80
N PRO A 74 -4.22 -11.06 1.26
CA PRO A 74 -4.08 -10.19 2.43
C PRO A 74 -3.50 -10.88 3.67
N MET A 75 -3.91 -12.12 3.95
CA MET A 75 -3.37 -12.91 5.06
C MET A 75 -1.85 -13.06 4.99
N ARG A 76 -1.32 -13.38 3.80
CA ARG A 76 0.12 -13.53 3.58
C ARG A 76 0.85 -12.20 3.67
N ALA A 77 0.30 -11.12 3.13
CA ALA A 77 0.96 -9.81 3.16
C ALA A 77 0.99 -9.20 4.57
N PHE A 78 -0.11 -9.30 5.31
CA PHE A 78 -0.23 -8.71 6.66
C PHE A 78 0.25 -9.64 7.79
N GLY A 79 0.44 -10.93 7.52
CA GLY A 79 1.03 -11.88 8.47
C GLY A 79 0.03 -12.36 9.50
N VAL A 80 -1.25 -12.41 9.12
CA VAL A 80 -2.36 -12.75 10.00
C VAL A 80 -2.95 -14.11 9.64
N PRO A 81 -3.43 -14.89 10.63
CA PRO A 81 -3.78 -16.29 10.45
C PRO A 81 -5.13 -16.50 9.77
N ASP A 82 -6.00 -15.49 9.72
CA ASP A 82 -7.36 -15.62 9.23
C ASP A 82 -7.81 -14.43 8.36
N ALA A 83 -8.83 -14.68 7.53
CA ALA A 83 -9.35 -13.72 6.59
C ALA A 83 -10.06 -12.52 7.25
N GLY A 84 -10.65 -12.71 8.44
CA GLY A 84 -11.33 -11.64 9.18
C GLY A 84 -10.33 -10.59 9.66
N SER A 85 -9.26 -11.05 10.31
CA SER A 85 -8.13 -10.20 10.71
C SER A 85 -7.49 -9.52 9.50
N ALA A 86 -7.30 -10.24 8.39
CA ALA A 86 -6.73 -9.66 7.18
C ALA A 86 -7.62 -8.58 6.56
N ALA A 87 -8.94 -8.81 6.55
CA ALA A 87 -9.92 -7.83 6.07
C ALA A 87 -9.94 -6.58 6.96
N PHE A 88 -9.86 -6.76 8.29
CA PHE A 88 -9.84 -5.66 9.26
C PHE A 88 -8.58 -4.80 9.15
N VAL A 89 -7.40 -5.42 8.99
CA VAL A 89 -6.14 -4.70 8.74
C VAL A 89 -6.23 -3.93 7.42
N LEU A 90 -6.71 -4.59 6.36
CA LEU A 90 -6.86 -3.97 5.05
C LEU A 90 -7.82 -2.77 5.08
N SER A 91 -8.99 -2.91 5.72
CA SER A 91 -9.93 -1.79 5.86
C SER A 91 -9.33 -0.64 6.66
N THR A 92 -8.64 -0.94 7.76
CA THR A 92 -8.00 0.08 8.59
C THR A 92 -6.92 0.84 7.83
N LEU A 93 -6.09 0.14 7.04
CA LEU A 93 -5.08 0.76 6.19
C LEU A 93 -5.72 1.65 5.11
N VAL A 94 -6.78 1.17 4.46
CA VAL A 94 -7.50 1.96 3.44
C VAL A 94 -8.14 3.20 4.06
N ASP A 95 -8.83 3.07 5.19
CA ASP A 95 -9.44 4.20 5.88
C ASP A 95 -8.40 5.24 6.32
N PHE A 96 -7.25 4.77 6.83
CA PHE A 96 -6.12 5.62 7.17
C PHE A 96 -5.62 6.38 5.93
N MET A 97 -5.38 5.67 4.83
CA MET A 97 -4.86 6.25 3.60
C MET A 97 -5.85 7.22 2.94
N ASP A 98 -7.15 6.91 2.97
CA ASP A 98 -8.20 7.79 2.45
C ASP A 98 -8.26 9.11 3.25
N ARG A 99 -8.18 9.06 4.59
CA ARG A 99 -8.12 10.27 5.46
C ARG A 99 -6.87 11.11 5.21
N HIS A 100 -5.78 10.47 4.79
CA HIS A 100 -4.49 11.12 4.54
C HIS A 100 -4.17 11.30 3.06
N PHE A 101 -5.15 11.12 2.16
CA PHE A 101 -4.91 11.20 0.72
C PHE A 101 -4.24 12.51 0.30
N GLU A 102 -4.69 13.64 0.85
CA GLU A 102 -4.12 14.95 0.50
C GLU A 102 -2.68 15.15 0.98
N ALA A 103 -2.23 14.35 1.96
CA ALA A 103 -0.85 14.35 2.44
C ALA A 103 0.12 13.62 1.50
N ILE A 104 -0.37 12.81 0.55
CA ILE A 104 0.48 12.09 -0.41
C ILE A 104 1.12 13.08 -1.38
N ARG A 105 2.47 13.10 -1.39
CA ARG A 105 3.26 14.08 -2.16
C ARG A 105 3.74 13.57 -3.52
N THR A 106 3.88 12.26 -3.69
CA THR A 106 4.30 11.69 -4.98
C THR A 106 3.08 11.35 -5.82
N SER A 107 3.26 11.40 -7.14
CA SER A 107 2.18 11.06 -8.07
C SER A 107 2.72 10.45 -9.35
N VAL A 108 1.95 9.54 -9.92
CA VAL A 108 2.19 8.95 -11.24
C VAL A 108 0.95 9.16 -12.10
N ASP A 109 1.17 9.49 -13.36
CA ASP A 109 0.11 9.72 -14.32
C ASP A 109 -0.36 8.42 -14.97
N CYS A 110 -1.67 8.19 -14.99
CA CYS A 110 -2.31 7.02 -15.61
C CYS A 110 -2.91 7.32 -17.00
N LEU A 111 -2.65 8.48 -17.63
CA LEU A 111 -3.16 8.83 -18.98
C LEU A 111 -2.90 7.74 -20.04
N HIS A 112 -1.80 7.00 -19.93
CA HIS A 112 -1.43 5.94 -20.86
C HIS A 112 -1.80 4.52 -20.36
N GLY A 113 -2.72 4.43 -19.40
CA GLY A 113 -3.22 3.18 -18.84
C GLY A 113 -2.64 2.85 -17.46
N VAL A 114 -3.49 2.29 -16.60
CA VAL A 114 -3.16 1.91 -15.21
C VAL A 114 -2.04 0.87 -15.18
N ASP A 115 -2.12 -0.19 -15.99
CA ASP A 115 -1.09 -1.24 -16.05
C ASP A 115 0.31 -0.71 -16.39
N ARG A 116 0.37 0.33 -17.24
CA ARG A 116 1.64 0.98 -17.60
C ARG A 116 2.18 1.78 -16.41
N ALA A 117 1.32 2.51 -15.71
CA ALA A 117 1.69 3.24 -14.49
C ALA A 117 2.16 2.27 -13.39
N MET A 118 1.46 1.15 -13.19
CA MET A 118 1.82 0.13 -12.20
C MET A 118 3.19 -0.50 -12.50
N ARG A 119 3.45 -0.85 -13.77
CA ARG A 119 4.78 -1.36 -14.18
C ARG A 119 5.88 -0.32 -13.96
N TYR A 120 5.63 0.93 -14.32
CA TYR A 120 6.58 2.02 -14.06
C TYR A 120 6.90 2.17 -12.57
N ILE A 121 5.86 2.20 -11.71
CA ILE A 121 6.03 2.26 -10.25
C ILE A 121 6.87 1.07 -9.78
N ARG A 122 6.49 -0.16 -10.16
CA ARG A 122 7.24 -1.38 -9.81
C ARG A 122 8.72 -1.26 -10.19
N ASP A 123 9.02 -0.91 -11.44
CA ASP A 123 10.39 -0.90 -11.96
C ASP A 123 11.26 0.14 -11.22
N VAL A 124 10.71 1.32 -10.95
CA VAL A 124 11.38 2.36 -10.15
C VAL A 124 11.62 1.87 -8.72
N ARG A 125 10.62 1.25 -8.09
CA ARG A 125 10.71 0.81 -6.69
C ARG A 125 11.61 -0.42 -6.50
N LEU A 126 11.70 -1.30 -7.49
CA LEU A 126 12.68 -2.39 -7.53
C LEU A 126 14.11 -1.84 -7.70
N ALA A 127 14.32 -0.88 -8.59
CA ALA A 127 15.65 -0.30 -8.84
C ALA A 127 16.20 0.52 -7.65
N GLN A 128 15.31 1.13 -6.85
CA GLN A 128 15.67 1.93 -5.68
C GLN A 128 15.90 1.09 -4.41
N TRP A 129 15.78 -0.24 -4.48
CA TRP A 129 15.93 -1.09 -3.31
C TRP A 129 17.39 -1.40 -3.02
N THR A 130 17.86 -0.89 -1.88
CA THR A 130 19.04 -1.38 -1.19
C THR A 130 18.57 -2.14 0.04
N PRO A 131 18.71 -3.48 0.10
CA PRO A 131 18.43 -4.24 1.31
C PRO A 131 19.30 -3.66 2.43
N THR A 132 18.70 -3.30 3.57
CA THR A 132 19.47 -3.10 4.80
C THR A 132 20.13 -4.44 5.14
N SER A 133 21.45 -4.47 4.97
CA SER A 133 22.31 -5.59 5.35
C SER A 133 22.31 -5.81 6.85
#